data_AF-A0A6L5Y2J2-F1
#
_entry.id   AF-A0A6L5Y2J2-F1
#
_cell.length_a   1.000
_cell.length_b   1.000
_cell.length_c   1.000
_cell.angle_alpha   90.00
_cell.angle_beta   90.00
_cell.angle_gamma   90.00
#
_symmetry.space_group_name_H-M   'P 1'
#
loop_
_entity.id
_entity.type
_entity.pdbx_description
1 polymer ?
#
loop_
_entity_poly.entity_id
_entity_poly.type
_entity_poly.pdbx_seq_one_letter_code
_entity_poly.pdbx_strand_id
1 'polypeptide(L)' 'MNHTALSAAHMVDISLRDPGGGEMIKVRLQGTKEDMDWLEKQLKSCSQVKITESSDMYQNKGTNKYFRKYLEISKKKEKQ' A
#
# COMPACT_ATOMS: atom_id res chain seq x y z
N MET A 1 28.30 11.03 -3.87
CA MET A 1 27.32 10.57 -2.85
C MET A 1 25.92 10.89 -3.37
N ASN A 2 25.43 10.24 -4.44
CA ASN A 2 24.32 10.80 -5.22
C ASN A 2 23.30 9.74 -5.68
N HIS A 3 22.72 8.92 -4.79
CA HIS A 3 21.72 7.93 -5.25
C HIS A 3 20.53 7.67 -4.30
N THR A 4 20.13 8.62 -3.46
CA THR A 4 19.00 8.39 -2.53
C THR A 4 17.74 9.22 -2.84
N ALA A 5 17.88 10.41 -3.45
CA ALA A 5 16.73 11.29 -3.71
C ALA A 5 15.88 10.85 -4.91
N LEU A 6 16.49 10.29 -5.97
CA LEU A 6 15.78 9.84 -7.18
C LEU A 6 14.86 8.62 -6.91
N SER A 7 15.21 7.76 -5.94
CA SER A 7 14.35 6.64 -5.54
C SER A 7 13.13 7.09 -4.74
N ALA A 8 13.28 8.15 -3.92
CA ALA A 8 12.15 8.77 -3.24
C ALA A 8 11.23 9.50 -4.24
N ALA A 9 11.81 10.23 -5.21
CA ALA A 9 11.05 10.86 -6.28
C ALA A 9 10.30 9.82 -7.14
N HIS A 10 10.85 8.64 -7.41
CA HIS A 10 10.15 7.57 -8.13
C HIS A 10 8.98 6.97 -7.33
N MET A 11 9.11 6.86 -6.01
CA MET A 11 7.99 6.48 -5.12
C MET A 11 6.94 7.59 -4.98
N VAL A 12 7.34 8.86 -5.12
CA VAL A 12 6.44 10.03 -5.04
C VAL A 12 5.73 10.28 -6.38
N ASP A 13 6.40 10.03 -7.51
CA ASP A 13 5.88 10.17 -8.88
C ASP A 13 4.80 9.12 -9.19
N ILE A 14 4.88 7.91 -8.60
CA ILE A 14 3.79 6.90 -8.61
C ILE A 14 2.52 7.40 -7.90
N SER A 15 2.62 8.44 -7.05
CA SER A 15 1.49 9.07 -6.35
C SER A 15 0.94 10.29 -7.09
N LEU A 16 1.66 10.84 -8.09
CA LEU A 16 1.30 12.09 -8.79
C LEU A 16 0.99 11.89 -10.28
N ARG A 17 1.26 10.70 -10.85
CA ARG A 17 0.80 10.34 -12.19
C ARG A 17 -0.58 9.70 -12.15
N ASP A 18 -1.59 10.49 -11.81
CA ASP A 18 -2.98 10.22 -12.15
C ASP A 18 -3.50 11.31 -13.11
N PRO A 19 -3.25 11.20 -14.42
CA PRO A 19 -3.92 12.03 -15.41
C PRO A 19 -5.35 11.55 -15.74
N GLY A 20 -5.94 10.59 -15.01
CA GLY A 20 -7.19 9.93 -15.41
C GLY A 20 -8.03 9.32 -14.29
N GLY A 21 -8.51 10.16 -13.37
CA GLY A 21 -9.62 9.93 -12.41
C GLY A 21 -10.24 8.52 -12.31
N GLY A 22 -9.64 7.65 -11.50
CA GLY A 22 -10.19 6.34 -11.10
C GLY A 22 -10.15 6.13 -9.59
N GLU A 23 -11.14 5.40 -9.06
CA GLU A 23 -11.36 5.05 -7.64
C GLU A 23 -10.28 4.11 -7.04
N MET A 24 -9.00 4.47 -7.15
CA MET A 24 -7.88 3.64 -6.74
C MET A 24 -7.03 4.35 -5.68
N ILE A 25 -6.84 3.68 -4.54
CA ILE A 25 -6.12 4.22 -3.38
C ILE A 25 -4.92 3.31 -3.11
N LYS A 26 -3.72 3.90 -3.10
CA LYS A 26 -2.49 3.22 -2.70
C LYS A 26 -2.25 3.43 -1.21
N VAL A 27 -2.14 2.36 -0.46
CA VAL A 27 -1.98 2.35 1.01
C VAL A 27 -0.61 1.79 1.37
N ARG A 28 0.17 2.55 2.14
CA ARG A 28 1.42 2.07 2.75
C ARG A 28 1.12 1.63 4.19
N LEU A 29 1.32 0.34 4.45
CA LEU A 29 1.24 -0.24 5.79
C LEU A 29 2.64 -0.33 6.40
N GLN A 30 2.75 0.05 7.67
CA GLN A 30 3.98 -0.08 8.45
C GLN A 30 3.63 -0.53 9.87
N GLY A 31 4.28 -1.59 10.36
CA GLY A 31 3.99 -2.14 11.67
C GLY A 31 4.67 -3.47 11.91
N THR A 32 4.20 -4.21 12.91
CA THR A 32 4.59 -5.61 13.08
C THR A 32 3.86 -6.50 12.07
N LYS A 33 4.32 -7.74 11.89
CA LYS A 33 3.63 -8.69 11.00
C LYS A 33 2.20 -8.97 11.44
N GLU A 34 1.95 -9.01 12.75
CA GLU A 34 0.63 -9.28 13.33
C GLU A 34 -0.34 -8.14 13.05
N ASP A 35 0.08 -6.89 13.25
CA ASP A 35 -0.75 -5.71 12.94
C ASP A 35 -1.12 -5.65 11.45
N MET A 36 -0.16 -5.98 10.59
CA MET A 36 -0.36 -5.94 9.14
C MET A 36 -1.31 -7.03 8.66
N ASP A 37 -1.20 -8.25 9.20
CA ASP A 37 -2.14 -9.35 8.91
C ASP A 37 -3.55 -9.02 9.42
N TRP A 38 -3.65 -8.46 10.63
CA TRP A 38 -4.93 -8.03 11.19
C TRP A 38 -5.61 -6.98 10.31
N LEU A 39 -4.87 -5.95 9.88
CA LEU A 39 -5.44 -4.88 9.05
C LEU A 39 -5.85 -5.40 7.66
N GLU A 40 -5.07 -6.29 7.06
CA GLU A 40 -5.44 -6.91 5.79
C GLU A 40 -6.74 -7.73 5.91
N LYS A 41 -6.93 -8.44 7.02
CA LYS A 41 -8.19 -9.14 7.32
C LYS A 41 -9.36 -8.17 7.48
N GLN A 42 -9.17 -7.05 8.17
CA GLN A 42 -10.20 -6.01 8.29
C GLN A 42 -10.60 -5.47 6.90
N LEU A 43 -9.61 -5.12 6.07
CA LEU A 43 -9.85 -4.61 4.72
C LEU A 43 -10.56 -5.63 3.82
N LYS A 44 -10.23 -6.92 3.93
CA LYS A 44 -10.93 -8.01 3.23
C LYS A 44 -12.36 -8.21 3.72
N SER A 45 -12.63 -7.94 5.00
CA SER A 45 -13.98 -8.04 5.59
C SER A 45 -14.88 -6.87 5.22
N CYS A 46 -14.33 -5.72 4.84
CA CYS A 46 -15.11 -4.56 4.41
C CYS A 46 -15.75 -4.80 3.04
N SER A 47 -17.08 -4.92 2.99
CA SER A 47 -17.85 -5.15 1.76
C SER A 47 -17.69 -4.04 0.72
N GLN A 48 -17.34 -2.82 1.13
CA GLN A 48 -17.18 -1.64 0.28
C GLN A 48 -15.78 -1.51 -0.34
N VAL A 49 -14.81 -2.28 0.13
CA VAL A 49 -13.40 -2.17 -0.28
C VAL A 49 -12.96 -3.48 -0.91
N LYS A 50 -12.22 -3.38 -2.01
CA LYS A 50 -11.58 -4.53 -2.66
C LYS A 50 -10.08 -4.24 -2.75
N ILE A 51 -9.27 -5.14 -2.20
CA ILE A 51 -7.82 -5.12 -2.40
C ILE A 51 -7.57 -5.62 -3.83
N THR A 52 -6.97 -4.78 -4.68
CA THR A 52 -6.62 -5.11 -6.06
C THR A 52 -5.23 -5.70 -6.15
N GLU A 53 -4.29 -5.13 -5.40
CA GLU A 53 -2.89 -5.56 -5.40
C GLU A 53 -2.30 -5.54 -3.99
N SER A 54 -1.36 -6.45 -3.73
CA SER A 54 -0.59 -6.48 -2.49
C SER A 54 0.86 -6.82 -2.78
N SER A 55 1.77 -5.95 -2.36
CA SER A 55 3.21 -6.20 -2.50
C SER A 55 3.75 -7.10 -1.38
N ASP A 56 4.99 -7.56 -1.53
CA ASP A 56 5.73 -8.27 -0.47
C ASP A 56 6.01 -7.39 0.77
N MET A 57 6.29 -8.06 1.89
CA MET A 57 6.76 -7.38 3.10
C MET A 57 8.24 -7.05 2.98
N TYR A 58 8.56 -5.77 3.12
CA TYR A 58 9.94 -5.32 3.18
C TYR A 58 10.31 -5.01 4.63
N GLN A 59 11.50 -5.41 5.05
CA GLN A 59 12.03 -5.01 6.35
C GLN A 59 12.49 -3.55 6.32
N ASN A 60 12.24 -2.82 7.41
CA ASN A 60 12.87 -1.52 7.59
C ASN A 60 14.37 -1.69 7.86
N LYS A 61 15.20 -0.92 7.15
CA LYS A 61 16.65 -0.93 7.36
C LYS A 61 16.96 -0.58 8.82
N GLY A 62 17.74 -1.43 9.48
CA GLY A 62 18.15 -1.24 10.87
C GLY A 62 17.19 -1.80 11.93
N THR A 63 16.04 -2.40 11.55
CA THR A 63 15.15 -3.07 12.50
C THR A 63 14.59 -4.38 11.94
N ASN A 64 14.64 -5.46 12.72
CA ASN A 64 13.97 -6.72 12.35
C ASN A 64 12.51 -6.79 12.82
N LYS A 65 12.06 -5.77 13.58
CA LYS A 65 10.75 -5.75 14.24
C LYS A 65 9.66 -5.13 13.37
N TYR A 66 10.01 -4.11 12.57
CA TYR A 66 9.04 -3.37 11.76
C TYR A 66 9.20 -3.66 10.27
N PHE A 67 8.06 -3.90 9.64
CA PHE A 67 7.93 -4.22 8.23
C PHE A 67 7.09 -3.15 7.55
N ARG A 68 7.24 -3.05 6.23
CA ARG A 68 6.42 -2.21 5.37
C ARG A 68 5.80 -3.07 4.27
N LYS A 69 4.55 -2.80 3.91
CA LYS A 69 3.83 -3.42 2.80
C LYS A 69 3.04 -2.35 2.07
N TYR A 70 2.86 -2.54 0.78
CA TYR A 70 2.01 -1.68 -0.04
C TYR A 70 0.80 -2.48 -0.47
N LEU A 71 -0.36 -1.85 -0.35
CA LEU A 71 -1.62 -2.37 -0.83
C LEU A 71 -2.21 -1.37 -1.81
N GLU A 72 -2.89 -1.88 -2.81
CA GLU A 72 -3.76 -1.11 -3.64
C GLU A 72 -5.20 -1.55 -3.36
N ILE A 73 -6.05 -0.57 -3.09
CA ILE A 73 -7.46 -0.80 -2.80
C ILE A 73 -8.33 0.03 -3.76
N SER A 74 -9.45 -0.55 -4.16
CA SER A 74 -10.48 0.12 -4.93
C SER A 74 -11.83 -0.03 -4.25
N LYS A 75 -12.72 0.92 -4.51
CA LYS A 75 -14.11 0.81 -4.06
C LYS A 75 -14.76 -0.37 -4.77
N LYS A 76 -15.40 -1.26 -4.02
CA LYS A 76 -16.21 -2.33 -4.60
C LYS A 76 -17.48 -1.67 -5.14
N LYS A 77 -17.64 -1.65 -6.46
CA LYS A 77 -18.91 -1.27 -7.07
C LYS A 77 -19.92 -2.36 -6.70
N GLU A 78 -20.91 -1.99 -5.90
CA GLU A 78 -22.08 -2.83 -5.65
C GLU A 78 -22.72 -3.06 -7.03
N LYS A 79 -22.82 -4.31 -7.47
CA LYS A 79 -23.59 -4.63 -8.67
C LYS A 79 -25.04 -4.31 -8.32
N GLN A 80 -25.56 -3.21 -8.85
CA GLN A 80 -26.99 -3.01 -9.01
C GLN A 80 -27.57 -4.12 -9.89
#